data_AF-A0A955PV96-F1
#
_entry.id   AF-A0A955PV96-F1
#
_cell.length_a   1.000
_cell.length_b   1.000
_cell.length_c   1.000
_cell.angle_alpha   90.00
_cell.angle_beta   90.00
_cell.angle_gamma   90.00
#
_symmetry.space_group_name_H-M   'P 1'
#
loop_
_entity.id
_entity.type
_entity.pdbx_description
1 polymer ?
#
loop_
_entity_poly.entity_id
_entity_poly.type
_entity_poly.pdbx_seq_one_letter_code
_entity_poly.pdbx_strand_id
1 'polypeptide(L)' 'FSVPLALAWWGAKVGEWVSRSFLRRPPFVPAFFFEVIAHMQHYDCSKAQRELDYPRSAPQGAIEDAVTWFRKNGYL' A
#
# COMPACT_ATOMS: atom_id res chain seq x y z
N PHE A 1 -8.20 10.46 13.54
CA PHE A 1 -7.60 9.56 14.54
C PHE A 1 -6.22 9.16 14.03
N SER A 2 -5.15 9.57 14.69
CA SER A 2 -3.79 9.13 14.34
C SER A 2 -3.44 7.96 15.25
N VAL A 3 -3.37 6.75 14.68
CA VAL A 3 -3.00 5.55 15.43
C VAL A 3 -1.47 5.47 15.49
N PRO A 4 -0.86 5.28 16.67
CA PRO A 4 0.59 5.05 16.77
C PRO A 4 1.01 3.84 15.92
N LEU A 5 2.10 3.97 15.16
CA LEU A 5 2.57 2.93 14.23
C LEU A 5 2.78 1.57 14.92
N ALA A 6 3.30 1.60 16.15
CA ALA A 6 3.50 0.39 16.95
C ALA A 6 2.17 -0.33 17.27
N LEU A 7 1.10 0.41 17.56
CA LEU A 7 -0.21 -0.16 17.81
C LEU A 7 -0.81 -0.76 16.52
N ALA A 8 -0.61 -0.08 15.39
CA ALA A 8 -1.04 -0.58 14.09
C ALA A 8 -0.30 -1.88 13.70
N TRP A 9 1.02 -1.94 13.93
CA TRP A 9 1.84 -3.14 13.70
C TRP A 9 1.38 -4.33 14.56
N TRP A 10 1.12 -4.10 15.85
CA TRP A 10 0.57 -5.14 16.73
C TRP A 10 -0.81 -5.62 16.28
N GLY A 11 -1.71 -4.69 15.92
CA GLY A 11 -3.03 -5.03 15.39
C GLY A 11 -2.95 -5.89 14.12
N ALA A 12 -2.03 -5.54 13.22
CA ALA A 12 -1.79 -6.31 12.00
C ALA A 12 -1.26 -7.72 12.29
N LYS A 13 -0.33 -7.88 13.24
CA LYS A 13 0.18 -9.21 13.64
C LYS A 13 -0.91 -10.10 14.23
N VAL A 14 -1.75 -9.54 15.09
CA VAL A 14 -2.89 -10.29 15.66
C VAL A 14 -3.88 -10.67 14.57
N GLY A 15 -4.26 -9.72 13.70
CA GLY A 15 -5.17 -9.97 12.58
C GLY A 15 -4.63 -11.03 11.62
N GLU A 16 -3.34 -11.00 11.32
CA GLU A 16 -2.66 -12.00 10.49
C GLU A 16 -2.62 -13.37 11.15
N TRP A 17 -2.33 -13.45 12.45
CA TRP A 17 -2.39 -14.69 13.21
C TRP A 17 -3.81 -15.28 13.21
N VAL A 18 -4.84 -14.46 13.44
CA VAL A 18 -6.24 -14.89 13.42
C VAL A 18 -6.63 -15.37 12.02
N SER A 19 -6.28 -14.61 10.98
CA SER A 19 -6.63 -14.93 9.60
C SER A 19 -5.99 -16.24 9.13
N ARG A 20 -4.72 -16.48 9.50
CA ARG A 20 -4.02 -17.72 9.18
C ARG A 20 -4.53 -18.92 9.98
N SER A 21 -4.80 -18.72 11.27
CA SER A 21 -5.17 -19.83 12.17
C SER A 21 -6.63 -20.24 12.04
N PHE A 22 -7.55 -19.27 11.90
CA PHE A 22 -8.99 -19.51 11.93
C PHE A 22 -9.66 -19.36 10.58
N LEU A 23 -9.41 -18.25 9.87
CA LEU A 23 -10.13 -17.96 8.62
C LEU A 23 -9.54 -18.65 7.39
N ARG A 24 -8.28 -19.12 7.47
CA ARG A 24 -7.50 -19.66 6.33
C ARG A 24 -7.57 -18.76 5.09
N ARG A 25 -7.67 -17.45 5.32
CA ARG A 25 -7.75 -16.41 4.30
C ARG A 25 -6.55 -15.47 4.43
N PRO A 26 -6.15 -14.80 3.34
CA PRO A 26 -5.13 -13.76 3.44
C PRO A 26 -5.59 -12.64 4.39
N PRO A 27 -4.69 -12.11 5.23
CA PRO A 27 -5.03 -11.00 6.11
C PRO A 27 -5.40 -9.75 5.31
N PHE A 28 -6.33 -8.96 5.83
CA PHE A 28 -6.72 -7.69 5.21
C PHE A 28 -5.54 -6.69 5.17
N VAL A 29 -4.75 -6.65 6.24
CA VAL A 29 -3.49 -5.87 6.28
C VAL A 29 -2.35 -6.78 6.74
N PRO A 30 -1.38 -7.11 5.87
CA PRO A 30 -0.20 -7.88 6.25
C PRO A 30 0.68 -7.09 7.24
N ALA A 31 1.21 -7.73 8.27
CA ALA A 31 2.08 -7.07 9.25
C ALA A 31 3.37 -6.52 8.63
N PHE A 32 3.91 -7.19 7.60
CA PHE A 32 5.09 -6.75 6.85
C PHE A 32 4.93 -5.35 6.24
N PHE A 33 3.71 -4.94 5.89
CA PHE A 33 3.46 -3.63 5.31
C PHE A 33 3.93 -2.48 6.22
N PHE A 34 3.80 -2.65 7.53
CA PHE A 34 4.22 -1.66 8.52
C PHE A 34 5.73 -1.62 8.72
N GLU A 35 6.44 -2.73 8.47
CA GLU A 35 7.89 -2.77 8.45
C GLU A 35 8.41 -1.98 7.24
N VAL A 36 7.79 -2.16 6.07
CA VAL A 36 8.15 -1.41 4.85
C VAL A 36 7.83 0.09 4.99
N ILE A 37 6.69 0.46 5.59
CA ILE A 37 6.32 1.86 5.81
C ILE A 37 7.38 2.60 6.62
N ALA A 38 7.93 1.98 7.66
CA ALA A 38 8.97 2.60 8.48
C ALA A 38 10.24 2.93 7.67
N HIS A 39 10.43 2.24 6.55
CA HIS A 39 11.56 2.41 5.63
C HIS A 39 11.17 3.06 4.29
N MET A 40 9.94 3.57 4.15
CA MET A 40 9.54 4.25 2.90
C MET A 40 10.30 5.56 2.76
N GLN A 41 11.33 5.53 1.92
CA GLN A 41 12.07 6.71 1.52
C GLN A 41 11.46 7.30 0.25
N HIS A 42 11.42 8.63 0.17
CA HIS A 42 11.07 9.30 -1.07
C HIS A 42 12.20 9.02 -2.09
N TYR A 43 11.85 8.40 -3.21
CA TYR A 43 12.81 8.10 -4.26
C TYR A 43 12.89 9.28 -5.24
N ASP A 44 14.10 9.77 -5.50
CA ASP A 44 14.34 10.73 -6.56
C ASP A 44 14.44 10.00 -7.92
N CYS A 45 13.38 10.13 -8.71
CA CYS A 45 13.32 9.54 -10.05
C CYS A 45 13.99 10.40 -11.14
N SER A 46 14.68 11.51 -10.79
CA SER A 46 15.30 12.42 -11.77
C SER A 46 16.32 11.72 -12.67
N LYS A 47 17.04 10.72 -12.15
CA LYS A 47 17.99 9.94 -12.96
C LYS A 47 17.30 9.11 -14.03
N ALA A 48 16.24 8.38 -13.66
CA ALA A 48 15.47 7.55 -14.59
C ALA A 48 14.84 8.40 -15.70
N GLN A 49 14.41 9.62 -15.37
CA GLN A 49 13.90 10.56 -16.37
C GLN A 49 14.94 10.99 -17.40
N ARG A 50 16.21 11.14 -16.99
CA ARG A 50 17.30 11.55 -17.89
C ARG A 50 17.82 10.41 -18.75
N GLU A 51 17.87 9.21 -18.20
CA GLU A 51 18.60 8.08 -18.80
C GLU A 51 17.69 7.04 -19.44
N LEU A 52 16.41 6.94 -19.05
CA LEU A 52 15.50 5.86 -19.43
C LEU A 52 14.21 6.35 -20.10
N ASP A 53 14.15 7.63 -20.51
CA ASP A 53 12.93 8.26 -21.03
C ASP A 53 11.69 8.03 -20.14
N TYR A 54 11.90 7.99 -18.82
CA TYR A 54 10.84 7.65 -17.87
C TYR A 54 9.70 8.68 -17.95
N PRO A 55 8.46 8.26 -18.28
CA PRO A 55 7.37 9.17 -18.53
C PRO A 55 6.94 9.89 -17.24
N ARG A 56 6.96 11.23 -17.26
CA ARG A 56 6.41 12.06 -16.18
C ARG A 56 4.88 12.07 -16.25
N SER A 57 4.23 10.97 -15.91
CA SER A 57 2.80 11.01 -15.61
C SER A 57 2.60 11.53 -14.19
N ALA A 58 1.70 12.50 -14.04
CA ALA A 58 1.33 13.00 -12.71
C ALA A 58 0.56 11.89 -11.98
N PRO A 59 0.93 11.54 -10.74
CA PRO A 59 0.32 10.41 -10.03
C PRO A 59 -1.19 10.59 -9.82
N GLN A 60 -1.69 11.83 -9.82
CA GLN A 60 -3.11 12.16 -9.67
C GLN A 60 -3.97 11.50 -10.75
N GLY A 61 -3.55 11.57 -12.02
CA GLY A 61 -4.31 10.97 -13.12
C GLY A 61 -4.38 9.44 -13.00
N ALA A 62 -3.25 8.80 -12.68
CA ALA A 62 -3.20 7.35 -12.49
C ALA A 62 -4.08 6.88 -11.30
N ILE A 63 -4.13 7.68 -10.22
CA ILE A 63 -5.00 7.39 -9.08
C ILE A 63 -6.48 7.54 -9.47
N GLU A 64 -6.84 8.60 -10.19
CA GLU A 64 -8.21 8.83 -10.66
C GLU A 64 -8.69 7.71 -11.60
N ASP A 65 -7.83 7.27 -12.52
CA ASP A 65 -8.11 6.16 -13.43
C ASP A 65 -8.33 4.85 -12.65
N ALA A 66 -7.47 4.58 -11.67
CA ALA A 66 -7.58 3.39 -10.82
C ALA A 66 -8.89 3.40 -10.02
N VAL A 67 -9.22 4.51 -9.36
CA VAL A 67 -10.47 4.65 -8.57
C VAL A 67 -11.70 4.52 -9.47
N THR A 68 -11.67 5.14 -10.65
CA THR A 68 -12.74 5.04 -11.64
C THR A 68 -12.96 3.59 -12.07
N TRP A 69 -11.87 2.86 -12.33
CA TRP A 69 -11.94 1.44 -12.67
C TRP A 69 -12.53 0.61 -11.52
N PHE A 70 -12.06 0.80 -10.28
CA PHE A 70 -12.58 0.05 -9.13
C PHE A 70 -14.08 0.27 -8.92
N ARG A 71 -14.55 1.52 -9.05
CA ARG A 71 -15.98 1.85 -8.95
C ARG A 71 -16.80 1.20 -10.06
N LYS A 72 -16.31 1.23 -11.32
CA LYS A 72 -16.99 0.61 -12.47
C LYS A 72 -17.14 -0.91 -12.32
N ASN A 73 -16.23 -1.56 -11.62
CA ASN A 73 -16.24 -3.01 -11.42
C ASN A 73 -16.88 -3.44 -10.09
N GLY A 74 -17.47 -2.51 -9.32
CA GLY A 74 -18.18 -2.84 -8.08
C GLY A 74 -17.26 -3.26 -6.92
N TYR A 75 -15.99 -2.86 -6.95
CA TYR A 75 -15.04 -3.09 -5.85
C TYR A 75 -15.04 -1.96 -4.81
N LEU A 76 -15.72 -0.84 -5.10
CA LEU A 76 -15.91 0.33 -4.24
C LEU A 76 -17.40 0.66 -4.12
#